data_AF-A0A5C3P532-F1
#
_entry.id   AF-A0A5C3P532-F1
#
_cell.length_a   1.000
_cell.length_b   1.000
_cell.length_c   1.000
_cell.angle_alpha   90.00
_cell.angle_beta   90.00
_cell.angle_gamma   90.00
#
_symmetry.space_group_name_H-M   'P 1'
#
loop_
_entity.id
_entity.type
_entity.pdbx_description
1 polymer ?
#
loop_
_entity_poly.entity_id
_entity_poly.type
_entity_poly.pdbx_seq_one_letter_code
_entity_poly.pdbx_strand_id
1 'polypeptide(L)'
;MFLAVPLVRGLTTLFCRETNSIACHGAPGVSNTAGAALWTIDYTLQAATLGVKEVFFHEGIGYKYNFFQPVSLNRSTIDGSPLDPPLAPHIQPVYYGGLVINTFVGKTGSAQIVELPIADSNVAGYAAYEHGRLARAVFVNLHAWLASSTDDRPAVHIDLDFASESSGAQADELWSRTATARRLVIEHADDTAGLRWAGQSYETSDLRPRGRLVLERLVLSEGIDLRSTEAVLVEF
;
A
#
# COMPACT_ATOMS: atom_id res chain seq x y z
N MET A 1 -21.98 2.87 -3.61
CA MET A 1 -22.91 1.85 -4.13
C MET A 1 -22.05 0.85 -4.88
N PHE A 2 -21.73 -0.28 -4.25
CA PHE A 2 -20.90 -1.31 -4.88
C PHE A 2 -21.79 -2.14 -5.80
N LEU A 3 -21.44 -2.23 -7.08
CA LEU A 3 -22.09 -3.13 -8.02
C LEU A 3 -21.22 -4.37 -8.19
N ALA A 4 -21.23 -5.23 -7.17
CA ALA A 4 -20.78 -6.61 -7.31
C ALA A 4 -21.97 -7.41 -7.86
N VAL A 5 -21.87 -7.89 -9.10
CA VAL A 5 -22.90 -8.73 -9.72
C VAL A 5 -22.79 -10.15 -9.13
N PRO A 6 -23.82 -10.68 -8.44
CA PRO A 6 -23.80 -12.08 -8.00
C PRO A 6 -24.06 -13.02 -9.19
N LEU A 7 -23.37 -14.16 -9.16
CA LEU A 7 -23.27 -15.14 -10.25
C LEU A 7 -24.60 -15.77 -10.68
N VAL A 8 -24.78 -15.87 -12.00
CA VAL A 8 -25.54 -16.94 -12.66
C VAL A 8 -24.66 -17.52 -13.78
N ARG A 9 -24.26 -18.78 -13.61
CA ARG A 9 -23.72 -19.74 -14.63
C ARG A 9 -22.37 -19.40 -15.30
N GLY A 10 -21.31 -20.10 -14.89
CA GLY A 10 -20.24 -20.56 -15.79
C GLY A 10 -19.10 -19.60 -16.14
N LEU A 11 -19.03 -18.40 -15.55
CA LEU A 11 -17.91 -17.47 -15.76
C LEU A 11 -17.09 -17.35 -14.46
N THR A 12 -15.92 -18.00 -14.47
CA THR A 12 -15.05 -18.24 -13.30
C THR A 12 -14.14 -17.06 -12.95
N THR A 13 -14.63 -15.81 -13.04
CA THR A 13 -13.76 -14.65 -12.81
C THR A 13 -14.52 -13.43 -12.27
N LEU A 14 -14.09 -12.94 -11.10
CA LEU A 14 -14.63 -11.74 -10.45
C LEU A 14 -13.75 -10.53 -10.79
N PHE A 15 -14.39 -9.44 -11.24
CA PHE A 15 -13.75 -8.16 -11.54
C PHE A 15 -14.44 -7.05 -10.76
N CYS A 16 -13.68 -6.17 -10.11
CA CYS A 16 -14.18 -4.97 -9.47
C CYS A 16 -13.98 -3.78 -10.42
N ARG A 17 -15.01 -3.45 -11.21
CA ARG A 17 -14.91 -2.45 -12.30
C ARG A 17 -14.87 -1.00 -11.86
N GLU A 18 -15.26 -0.70 -10.64
CA GLU A 18 -15.17 0.63 -10.06
C GLU A 18 -15.09 0.52 -8.54
N THR A 19 -14.06 1.11 -7.96
CA THR A 19 -13.93 1.25 -6.51
C THR A 19 -13.15 2.50 -6.16
N ASN A 20 -13.36 3.01 -4.95
CA ASN A 20 -12.43 3.91 -4.28
C ASN A 20 -12.80 4.03 -2.79
N SER A 21 -12.05 4.86 -2.04
CA SER A 21 -12.21 5.07 -0.59
C SER A 21 -13.63 5.51 -0.21
N ILE A 22 -14.11 6.65 -0.72
CA ILE A 22 -15.44 7.21 -0.42
C ILE A 22 -16.12 7.63 -1.73
N ALA A 23 -17.42 7.40 -1.84
CA ALA A 23 -18.24 7.78 -2.99
C ALA A 23 -18.29 9.31 -3.21
N CYS A 24 -18.94 9.75 -4.30
CA CYS A 24 -19.09 11.19 -4.62
C CYS A 24 -17.75 11.93 -4.74
N HIS A 25 -16.77 11.30 -5.38
CA HIS A 25 -15.43 11.84 -5.65
C HIS A 25 -14.50 11.97 -4.43
N GLY A 26 -14.86 11.30 -3.33
CA GLY A 26 -14.06 11.23 -2.11
C GLY A 26 -14.34 12.36 -1.12
N ALA A 27 -13.84 12.19 0.10
CA ALA A 27 -13.97 13.16 1.17
C ALA A 27 -12.61 13.84 1.47
N PRO A 28 -12.55 15.18 1.54
CA PRO A 28 -11.38 15.90 2.06
C PRO A 28 -10.98 15.41 3.46
N GLY A 29 -9.68 15.25 3.69
CA GLY A 29 -9.13 14.80 4.97
C GLY A 29 -9.27 13.29 5.22
N VAL A 30 -9.78 12.53 4.25
CA VAL A 30 -9.85 11.06 4.33
C VAL A 30 -9.38 10.42 3.03
N SER A 31 -9.95 10.83 1.89
CA SER A 31 -9.63 10.24 0.59
C SER A 31 -8.29 10.72 0.03
N ASN A 32 -7.91 11.96 0.33
CA ASN A 32 -6.69 12.61 -0.16
C ASN A 32 -5.54 12.56 0.85
N THR A 33 -5.55 11.59 1.77
CA THR A 33 -4.55 11.50 2.84
C THR A 33 -3.64 10.28 2.72
N ALA A 34 -2.54 10.30 3.45
CA ALA A 34 -1.55 9.23 3.47
C ALA A 34 -2.11 7.91 4.01
N GLY A 35 -3.06 7.97 4.96
CA GLY A 35 -3.80 6.80 5.42
C GLY A 35 -4.57 6.11 4.30
N ALA A 36 -5.09 6.85 3.32
CA ALA A 36 -5.73 6.24 2.15
C ALA A 36 -4.75 5.40 1.32
N ALA A 37 -3.45 5.75 1.29
CA ALA A 37 -2.43 4.95 0.61
C ALA A 37 -2.24 3.57 1.25
N LEU A 38 -2.26 3.50 2.59
CA LEU A 38 -2.21 2.24 3.33
C LEU A 38 -3.48 1.41 3.11
N TRP A 39 -4.65 2.06 3.16
CA TRP A 39 -5.92 1.43 2.82
C TRP A 39 -5.93 0.85 1.40
N THR A 40 -5.38 1.57 0.42
CA THR A 40 -5.30 1.09 -0.97
C THR A 40 -4.48 -0.20 -1.09
N ILE A 41 -3.39 -0.33 -0.33
CA ILE A 41 -2.57 -1.55 -0.30
C ILE A 41 -3.40 -2.71 0.25
N ASP A 42 -3.94 -2.55 1.46
CA ASP A 42 -4.73 -3.57 2.14
C ASP A 42 -5.94 -4.00 1.30
N TYR A 43 -6.75 -3.03 0.85
CA TYR A 43 -7.94 -3.26 0.04
C TYR A 43 -7.63 -4.05 -1.24
N THR A 44 -6.56 -3.69 -1.95
CA THR A 44 -6.21 -4.34 -3.22
C THR A 44 -5.73 -5.76 -3.00
N LEU A 45 -4.89 -5.99 -1.99
CA LEU A 45 -4.34 -7.31 -1.72
C LEU A 45 -5.38 -8.24 -1.10
N GLN A 46 -6.25 -7.74 -0.23
CA GLN A 46 -7.40 -8.50 0.27
C GLN A 46 -8.37 -8.88 -0.87
N ALA A 47 -8.65 -7.96 -1.81
CA ALA A 47 -9.47 -8.30 -2.97
C ALA A 47 -8.85 -9.45 -3.78
N ALA A 48 -7.52 -9.45 -3.93
CA ALA A 48 -6.80 -10.51 -4.62
C ALA A 48 -6.91 -11.88 -3.90
N THR A 49 -6.83 -11.91 -2.57
CA THR A 49 -6.98 -13.16 -1.78
C THR A 49 -8.40 -13.72 -1.85
N LEU A 50 -9.39 -12.85 -2.02
CA LEU A 50 -10.80 -13.21 -2.25
C LEU A 50 -11.10 -13.63 -3.69
N GLY A 51 -10.10 -13.70 -4.57
CA GLY A 51 -10.24 -14.18 -5.95
C GLY A 51 -10.69 -13.12 -6.96
N VAL A 52 -10.68 -11.83 -6.59
CA VAL A 52 -10.84 -10.73 -7.55
C VAL A 52 -9.62 -10.69 -8.46
N LYS A 53 -9.81 -10.71 -9.78
CA LYS A 53 -8.69 -10.68 -10.74
C LYS A 53 -8.21 -9.28 -11.07
N GLU A 54 -9.11 -8.32 -11.14
CA GLU A 54 -8.77 -6.94 -11.43
C GLU A 54 -9.62 -6.00 -10.59
N VAL A 55 -8.99 -4.94 -10.11
CA VAL A 55 -9.61 -3.85 -9.38
C VAL A 55 -9.32 -2.57 -10.15
N PHE A 56 -10.38 -1.85 -10.52
CA PHE A 56 -10.31 -0.59 -11.25
C PHE A 56 -10.67 0.55 -10.30
N PHE A 57 -9.65 1.31 -9.89
CA PHE A 57 -9.85 2.52 -9.08
C PHE A 57 -10.48 3.61 -9.94
N HIS A 58 -11.57 4.20 -9.45
CA HIS A 58 -12.23 5.30 -10.13
C HIS A 58 -11.34 6.54 -10.05
N GLU A 59 -11.18 7.21 -11.20
CA GLU A 59 -10.32 8.38 -11.37
C GLU A 59 -11.11 9.48 -12.10
N GLY A 60 -10.73 10.73 -11.92
CA GLY A 60 -11.34 11.85 -12.63
C GLY A 60 -10.56 13.15 -12.51
N ILE A 61 -11.23 14.29 -12.68
CA ILE A 61 -10.60 15.61 -12.54
C ILE A 61 -11.04 16.19 -11.19
N GLY A 62 -10.08 16.46 -10.31
CA GLY A 62 -10.32 17.07 -9.00
C GLY A 62 -10.93 16.13 -7.97
N TYR A 63 -10.87 14.81 -8.18
CA TYR A 63 -11.34 13.84 -7.20
C TYR A 63 -10.25 13.64 -6.13
N LYS A 64 -10.68 13.44 -4.89
CA LYS A 64 -9.79 13.42 -3.72
C LYS A 64 -9.06 12.10 -3.56
N TYR A 65 -9.48 11.09 -4.29
CA TYR A 65 -8.96 9.73 -4.19
C TYR A 65 -8.16 9.30 -5.42
N ASN A 66 -7.88 10.25 -6.31
CA ASN A 66 -7.15 9.95 -7.54
C ASN A 66 -5.73 9.54 -7.20
N PHE A 67 -5.16 8.61 -7.95
CA PHE A 67 -3.73 8.34 -7.91
C PHE A 67 -2.94 9.54 -8.44
N PHE A 68 -3.45 10.20 -9.47
CA PHE A 68 -2.84 11.42 -9.99
C PHE A 68 -3.89 12.36 -10.57
N GLN A 69 -3.60 13.65 -10.45
CA GLN A 69 -4.34 14.73 -11.09
C GLN A 69 -3.67 15.04 -12.43
N PRO A 70 -4.26 14.66 -13.58
CA PRO A 70 -3.58 14.73 -14.88
C PRO A 70 -3.53 16.14 -15.49
N VAL A 71 -4.37 17.06 -15.01
CA VAL A 71 -4.50 18.42 -15.55
C VAL A 71 -4.47 19.45 -14.44
N SER A 72 -4.07 20.68 -14.76
CA SER A 72 -4.10 21.77 -13.79
C SER A 72 -5.51 22.06 -13.30
N LEU A 73 -5.64 22.37 -12.01
CA LEU A 73 -6.91 22.73 -11.38
C LEU A 73 -6.95 24.23 -11.10
N ASN A 74 -8.00 24.89 -11.57
CA ASN A 74 -8.26 26.31 -11.31
C ASN A 74 -9.13 26.53 -10.06
N ARG A 75 -9.60 25.45 -9.43
CA ARG A 75 -10.41 25.48 -8.20
C ARG A 75 -9.96 24.42 -7.23
N SER A 76 -10.00 24.75 -5.95
CA SER A 76 -9.71 23.86 -4.83
C SER A 76 -10.69 22.68 -4.83
N THR A 77 -10.16 21.47 -4.66
CA THR A 77 -10.96 20.26 -4.50
C THR A 77 -11.62 20.19 -3.12
N ILE A 78 -11.14 20.99 -2.16
CA ILE A 78 -11.58 20.97 -0.76
C ILE A 78 -12.86 21.79 -0.58
N ASP A 79 -12.86 23.02 -1.08
CA ASP A 79 -13.92 24.02 -0.81
C ASP A 79 -14.42 24.74 -2.09
N GLY A 80 -13.87 24.43 -3.26
CA GLY A 80 -14.28 25.02 -4.54
C GLY A 80 -13.80 26.45 -4.78
N SER A 81 -12.98 27.01 -3.88
CA SER A 81 -12.39 28.33 -4.03
C SER A 81 -11.49 28.42 -5.29
N PRO A 82 -11.37 29.59 -5.96
CA PRO A 82 -10.43 29.76 -7.06
C PRO A 82 -8.98 29.58 -6.61
N LEU A 83 -8.15 28.98 -7.48
CA LEU A 83 -6.72 28.81 -7.26
C LEU A 83 -5.93 29.73 -8.20
N ASP A 84 -5.06 30.57 -7.63
CA ASP A 84 -4.13 31.44 -8.34
C ASP A 84 -2.76 31.42 -7.63
N PRO A 85 -1.72 30.78 -8.20
CA PRO A 85 -1.73 30.09 -9.50
C PRO A 85 -2.57 28.80 -9.49
N PRO A 86 -2.99 28.28 -10.66
CA PRO A 86 -3.61 26.96 -10.76
C PRO A 86 -2.73 25.87 -10.16
N LEU A 87 -3.35 24.91 -9.48
CA LEU A 87 -2.63 23.75 -8.95
C LEU A 87 -2.20 22.86 -10.12
N ALA A 88 -0.90 22.67 -10.30
CA ALA A 88 -0.32 21.89 -11.39
C ALA A 88 -0.71 20.40 -11.31
N PRO A 89 -0.54 19.62 -12.40
CA PRO A 89 -0.63 18.16 -12.34
C PRO A 89 0.30 17.59 -11.28
N HIS A 90 -0.20 16.64 -10.49
CA HIS A 90 0.51 16.06 -9.34
C HIS A 90 -0.02 14.66 -9.02
N ILE A 91 0.73 13.88 -8.26
CA ILE A 91 0.23 12.64 -7.65
C ILE A 91 -0.49 12.94 -6.34
N GLN A 92 -1.36 12.05 -5.90
CA GLN A 92 -1.89 12.08 -4.53
C GLN A 92 -1.37 10.89 -3.72
N PRO A 93 -1.56 10.86 -2.39
CA PRO A 93 -0.95 9.84 -1.53
C PRO A 93 -1.19 8.39 -1.97
N VAL A 94 -2.40 8.06 -2.45
CA VAL A 94 -2.73 6.69 -2.91
C VAL A 94 -1.83 6.17 -4.05
N TYR A 95 -1.17 7.07 -4.80
CA TYR A 95 -0.13 6.71 -5.77
C TYR A 95 0.98 5.86 -5.14
N TYR A 96 1.40 6.21 -3.91
CA TYR A 96 2.42 5.46 -3.20
C TYR A 96 1.94 4.06 -2.83
N GLY A 97 0.65 3.88 -2.51
CA GLY A 97 0.05 2.55 -2.35
C GLY A 97 0.18 1.72 -3.62
N GLY A 98 -0.07 2.34 -4.79
CA GLY A 98 0.18 1.74 -6.10
C GLY A 98 1.64 1.31 -6.32
N LEU A 99 2.61 2.10 -5.89
CA LEU A 99 4.04 1.74 -5.97
C LEU A 99 4.38 0.51 -5.13
N VAL A 100 3.81 0.40 -3.92
CA VAL A 100 3.97 -0.77 -3.05
C VAL A 100 3.35 -2.00 -3.71
N ILE A 101 2.10 -1.91 -4.16
CA ILE A 101 1.39 -3.01 -4.83
C ILE A 101 2.18 -3.48 -6.07
N ASN A 102 2.63 -2.55 -6.92
CA ASN A 102 3.40 -2.87 -8.11
C ASN A 102 4.73 -3.57 -7.79
N THR A 103 5.38 -3.16 -6.69
CA THR A 103 6.61 -3.84 -6.21
C THR A 103 6.28 -5.23 -5.67
N PHE A 104 5.18 -5.38 -4.95
CA PHE A 104 4.74 -6.63 -4.33
C PHE A 104 4.31 -7.70 -5.36
N VAL A 105 3.52 -7.33 -6.38
CA VAL A 105 3.13 -8.28 -7.43
C VAL A 105 4.31 -8.69 -8.32
N GLY A 106 5.35 -7.84 -8.41
CA GLY A 106 6.55 -8.13 -9.16
C GLY A 106 6.33 -8.13 -10.68
N LYS A 107 7.35 -8.60 -11.42
CA LYS A 107 7.41 -8.50 -12.89
C LYS A 107 7.13 -9.81 -13.61
N THR A 108 7.03 -10.92 -12.89
CA THR A 108 6.92 -12.27 -13.47
C THR A 108 5.53 -12.55 -14.03
N GLY A 109 4.50 -11.87 -13.52
CA GLY A 109 3.10 -12.19 -13.79
C GLY A 109 2.63 -13.50 -13.14
N SER A 110 3.45 -14.14 -12.31
CA SER A 110 3.15 -15.43 -11.67
C SER A 110 2.88 -15.33 -10.16
N ALA A 111 2.76 -14.12 -9.62
CA ALA A 111 2.58 -13.91 -8.19
C ALA A 111 1.26 -14.54 -7.71
N GLN A 112 1.38 -15.45 -6.75
CA GLN A 112 0.27 -16.03 -6.00
C GLN A 112 0.24 -15.36 -4.63
N ILE A 113 -0.87 -14.70 -4.32
CA ILE A 113 -1.00 -13.87 -3.13
C ILE A 113 -1.79 -14.63 -2.07
N VAL A 114 -1.28 -14.64 -0.85
CA VAL A 114 -1.97 -15.18 0.33
C VAL A 114 -1.98 -14.15 1.44
N GLU A 115 -3.05 -14.14 2.23
CA GLU A 115 -3.12 -13.37 3.46
C GLU A 115 -2.38 -14.10 4.57
N LEU A 116 -1.60 -13.36 5.34
CA LEU A 116 -0.85 -13.88 6.49
C LEU A 116 -1.64 -13.59 7.77
N PRO A 117 -1.77 -14.56 8.69
CA PRO A 117 -2.40 -14.31 9.98
C PRO A 117 -1.47 -13.44 10.83
N ILE A 118 -1.90 -12.21 11.14
CA ILE A 118 -1.20 -11.30 12.06
C ILE A 118 -2.01 -11.18 13.35
N ALA A 119 -1.31 -11.21 14.49
CA ALA A 119 -1.97 -11.19 15.81
C ALA A 119 -2.59 -9.82 16.15
N ASP A 120 -2.00 -8.73 15.65
CA ASP A 120 -2.51 -7.37 15.84
C ASP A 120 -3.64 -7.07 14.86
N SER A 121 -4.80 -6.64 15.37
CA SER A 121 -6.00 -6.40 14.57
C SER A 121 -5.91 -5.19 13.64
N ASN A 122 -4.92 -4.30 13.83
CA ASN A 122 -4.67 -3.16 12.97
C ASN A 122 -3.58 -3.43 11.92
N VAL A 123 -2.96 -4.62 11.94
CA VAL A 123 -1.89 -4.96 11.00
C VAL A 123 -2.40 -5.99 10.01
N ALA A 124 -2.36 -5.64 8.72
CA ALA A 124 -2.59 -6.57 7.63
C ALA A 124 -1.25 -7.11 7.11
N GLY A 125 -1.23 -8.39 6.73
CA GLY A 125 -0.05 -9.07 6.20
C GLY A 125 -0.38 -9.87 4.96
N TYR A 126 0.46 -9.78 3.92
CA TYR A 126 0.28 -10.53 2.68
C TYR A 126 1.62 -11.07 2.18
N ALA A 127 1.63 -12.29 1.66
CA ALA A 127 2.79 -12.89 1.02
C ALA A 127 2.53 -13.16 -0.47
N ALA A 128 3.56 -12.95 -1.30
CA ALA A 128 3.57 -13.26 -2.71
C ALA A 128 4.57 -14.38 -2.98
N TYR A 129 4.06 -15.44 -3.61
CA TYR A 129 4.82 -16.60 -4.05
C TYR A 129 4.99 -16.56 -5.57
N GLU A 130 6.21 -16.81 -6.04
CA GLU A 130 6.51 -16.95 -7.47
C GLU A 130 7.09 -18.34 -7.72
N HIS A 131 6.46 -19.12 -8.60
CA HIS A 131 6.83 -20.51 -8.88
C HIS A 131 6.92 -21.39 -7.61
N GLY A 132 6.00 -21.18 -6.67
CA GLY A 132 5.94 -21.93 -5.41
C GLY A 132 7.02 -21.56 -4.39
N ARG A 133 7.74 -20.45 -4.59
CA ARG A 133 8.74 -19.93 -3.65
C ARG A 133 8.30 -18.58 -3.09
N LEU A 134 8.43 -18.39 -1.79
CA LEU A 134 8.21 -17.10 -1.15
C LEU A 134 9.18 -16.08 -1.78
N ALA A 135 8.62 -15.05 -2.40
CA ALA A 135 9.39 -14.00 -3.05
C ALA A 135 9.34 -12.71 -2.24
N ARG A 136 8.14 -12.35 -1.76
CA ARG A 136 7.89 -11.06 -1.10
C ARG A 136 6.81 -11.18 -0.02
N ALA A 137 6.89 -10.31 0.99
CA ALA A 137 5.83 -10.10 1.96
C ALA A 137 5.61 -8.59 2.15
N VAL A 138 4.39 -8.17 2.43
CA VAL A 138 4.07 -6.79 2.80
C VAL A 138 3.22 -6.78 4.05
N PHE A 139 3.56 -5.87 4.97
CA PHE A 139 2.84 -5.63 6.20
C PHE A 139 2.42 -4.18 6.25
N VAL A 140 1.17 -3.93 6.64
CA VAL A 140 0.55 -2.61 6.64
C VAL A 140 -0.05 -2.37 8.02
N ASN A 141 0.47 -1.39 8.75
CA ASN A 141 -0.08 -1.01 10.05
C ASN A 141 -1.06 0.15 9.89
N LEU A 142 -2.35 -0.18 9.98
CA LEU A 142 -3.49 0.72 9.83
C LEU A 142 -3.87 1.43 11.14
N HIS A 143 -3.12 1.22 12.23
CA HIS A 143 -3.32 2.01 13.45
C HIS A 143 -2.99 3.47 13.16
N ALA A 144 -4.01 4.33 13.27
CA ALA A 144 -3.91 5.72 12.86
C ALA A 144 -3.02 6.52 13.82
N TRP A 145 -1.96 7.11 13.27
CA TRP A 145 -1.12 8.11 13.92
C TRP A 145 -1.38 9.45 13.24
N LEU A 146 -2.02 10.40 13.93
CA LEU A 146 -2.48 11.66 13.35
C LEU A 146 -1.53 12.81 13.74
N ALA A 147 -1.60 13.92 13.03
CA ALA A 147 -0.84 15.13 13.39
C ALA A 147 -1.21 15.68 14.79
N SER A 148 -2.38 15.31 15.31
CA SER A 148 -2.84 15.63 16.66
C SER A 148 -2.40 14.63 17.74
N SER A 149 -1.79 13.51 17.35
CA SER A 149 -1.26 12.52 18.29
C SER A 149 -0.04 13.09 19.02
N THR A 150 0.02 12.89 20.34
CA THR A 150 1.03 13.55 21.21
C THR A 150 1.88 12.60 22.04
N ASP A 151 1.50 11.31 22.09
CA ASP A 151 2.25 10.27 22.80
C ASP A 151 3.45 9.75 21.96
N ASP A 152 4.07 8.64 22.39
CA ASP A 152 5.03 7.92 21.55
C ASP A 152 4.30 7.12 20.46
N ARG A 153 4.74 7.27 19.20
CA ARG A 153 4.15 6.56 18.05
C ARG A 153 4.29 5.04 18.24
N PRO A 154 3.19 4.28 18.39
CA PRO A 154 3.27 2.85 18.67
C PRO A 154 3.89 2.07 17.50
N ALA A 155 4.53 0.95 17.81
CA ALA A 155 5.05 0.00 16.84
C ALA A 155 4.65 -1.42 17.20
N VAL A 156 4.49 -2.27 16.18
CA VAL A 156 4.22 -3.70 16.30
C VAL A 156 5.42 -4.45 15.78
N HIS A 157 5.90 -5.43 16.55
CA HIS A 157 6.96 -6.33 16.11
C HIS A 157 6.35 -7.47 15.28
N ILE A 158 6.92 -7.73 14.09
CA ILE A 158 6.45 -8.77 13.18
C ILE A 158 7.51 -9.86 13.07
N ASP A 159 7.17 -11.04 13.61
CA ASP A 159 7.95 -12.26 13.41
C ASP A 159 7.73 -12.81 12.00
N LEU A 160 8.79 -13.31 11.37
CA LEU A 160 8.76 -13.80 9.99
C LEU A 160 8.65 -15.32 9.90
N ASP A 161 8.09 -15.97 10.92
CA ASP A 161 8.02 -17.43 11.06
C ASP A 161 7.28 -18.11 9.91
N PHE A 162 6.35 -17.41 9.27
CA PHE A 162 5.66 -17.88 8.07
C PHE A 162 6.61 -18.15 6.88
N ALA A 163 7.80 -17.54 6.87
CA ALA A 163 8.80 -17.77 5.83
C ALA A 163 9.47 -19.15 5.95
N SER A 164 9.34 -19.81 7.11
CA SER A 164 9.87 -21.15 7.35
C SER A 164 8.83 -22.22 7.02
N GLU A 165 8.76 -22.64 5.76
CA GLU A 165 7.88 -23.74 5.31
C GLU A 165 8.38 -25.14 5.72
N SER A 166 9.54 -25.22 6.39
CA SER A 166 10.22 -26.49 6.68
C SER A 166 10.58 -26.60 8.16
N SER A 167 10.60 -27.83 8.68
CA SER A 167 11.18 -28.16 9.98
C SER A 167 12.56 -28.81 9.80
N GLY A 168 13.50 -28.50 10.71
CA GLY A 168 14.87 -29.06 10.69
C GLY A 168 15.89 -28.19 9.95
N ALA A 169 16.96 -28.79 9.43
CA ALA A 169 18.16 -28.07 8.93
C ALA A 169 17.89 -27.04 7.80
N GLN A 170 16.82 -27.20 7.02
CA GLN A 170 16.41 -26.21 6.00
C GLN A 170 15.80 -24.94 6.61
N ALA A 171 15.18 -25.05 7.78
CA ALA A 171 14.73 -23.90 8.56
C ALA A 171 15.95 -23.09 9.03
N ASP A 172 16.95 -23.75 9.60
CA ASP A 172 18.18 -23.11 10.08
C ASP A 172 18.94 -22.38 8.97
N GLU A 173 18.98 -22.97 7.77
CA GLU A 173 19.56 -22.32 6.59
C GLU A 173 18.75 -21.09 6.16
N LEU A 174 17.42 -21.16 6.16
CA LEU A 174 16.56 -20.02 5.84
C LEU A 174 16.71 -18.88 6.85
N TRP A 175 16.74 -19.20 8.15
CA TRP A 175 16.93 -18.21 9.22
C TRP A 175 18.30 -17.54 9.21
N SER A 176 19.31 -18.18 8.60
CA SER A 176 20.63 -17.57 8.37
C SER A 176 20.66 -16.60 7.17
N ARG A 177 19.61 -16.56 6.34
CA ARG A 177 19.53 -15.67 5.18
C ARG A 177 19.16 -14.25 5.59
N THR A 178 19.58 -13.31 4.76
CA THR A 178 19.15 -11.91 4.87
C THR A 178 18.22 -11.53 3.74
N ALA A 179 17.15 -10.84 4.09
CA ALA A 179 16.20 -10.23 3.17
C ALA A 179 16.48 -8.73 3.04
N THR A 180 15.81 -8.09 2.07
CA THR A 180 15.82 -6.62 1.95
C THR A 180 14.42 -6.06 2.15
N ALA A 181 14.31 -5.00 2.95
CA ALA A 181 13.06 -4.31 3.20
C ALA A 181 13.02 -2.90 2.59
N ARG A 182 11.83 -2.50 2.14
CA ARG A 182 11.47 -1.15 1.69
C ARG A 182 10.29 -0.65 2.50
N ARG A 183 10.36 0.57 3.00
CA ARG A 183 9.26 1.20 3.76
C ARG A 183 8.50 2.22 2.92
N LEU A 184 7.18 2.21 3.07
CA LEU A 184 6.34 3.36 2.79
C LEU A 184 6.25 4.18 4.08
N VAL A 185 7.06 5.22 4.15
CA VAL A 185 7.14 6.12 5.31
C VAL A 185 6.11 7.22 5.14
N ILE A 186 5.30 7.37 6.18
CA ILE A 186 4.25 8.36 6.35
C ILE A 186 4.46 8.99 7.73
N GLU A 187 4.46 10.32 7.85
CA GLU A 187 4.58 10.96 9.16
C GLU A 187 3.27 10.86 9.93
N HIS A 188 2.14 11.20 9.29
CA HIS A 188 0.80 11.08 9.85
C HIS A 188 -0.23 10.57 8.84
N ALA A 189 -1.26 9.87 9.31
CA ALA A 189 -2.30 9.28 8.46
C ALA A 189 -3.16 10.34 7.77
N ASP A 190 -3.22 11.55 8.31
CA ASP A 190 -3.92 12.72 7.76
C ASP A 190 -3.03 13.64 6.90
N ASP A 191 -1.75 13.28 6.70
CA ASP A 191 -0.88 14.01 5.78
C ASP A 191 -1.41 13.93 4.34
N THR A 192 -1.30 15.02 3.58
CA THR A 192 -1.73 15.06 2.17
C THR A 192 -0.57 15.00 1.18
N ALA A 193 0.68 15.02 1.68
CA ALA A 193 1.92 15.04 0.93
C ALA A 193 3.09 14.57 1.82
N GLY A 194 4.29 14.47 1.25
CA GLY A 194 5.51 14.13 1.99
C GLY A 194 5.77 12.64 2.17
N LEU A 195 4.97 11.78 1.52
CA LEU A 195 5.16 10.34 1.59
C LEU A 195 6.48 9.93 0.92
N ARG A 196 7.07 8.82 1.39
CA ARG A 196 8.30 8.27 0.79
C ARG A 196 8.19 6.77 0.63
N TRP A 197 8.52 6.29 -0.57
CA TRP A 197 8.70 4.87 -0.83
C TRP A 197 10.19 4.55 -0.97
N ALA A 198 10.69 3.66 -0.11
CA ALA A 198 12.10 3.27 -0.06
C ALA A 198 13.06 4.48 -0.01
N GLY A 199 12.71 5.49 0.80
CA GLY A 199 13.48 6.74 0.95
C GLY A 199 13.32 7.75 -0.18
N GLN A 200 12.51 7.46 -1.21
CA GLN A 200 12.31 8.32 -2.37
C GLN A 200 10.92 8.96 -2.39
N SER A 201 10.85 10.22 -2.79
CA SER A 201 9.60 10.93 -3.07
C SER A 201 9.33 10.99 -4.57
N TYR A 202 8.07 10.81 -4.94
CA TYR A 202 7.57 10.89 -6.32
C TYR A 202 6.74 12.16 -6.56
N GLU A 203 6.68 13.06 -5.57
CA GLU A 203 6.03 14.37 -5.65
C GLU A 203 6.88 15.33 -6.48
N THR A 204 7.05 14.99 -7.76
CA THR A 204 7.86 15.72 -8.72
C THR A 204 7.06 16.01 -9.98
N SER A 205 7.42 17.07 -10.69
CA SER A 205 6.73 17.47 -11.93
C SER A 205 6.88 16.44 -13.06
N ASP A 206 7.87 15.55 -13.00
CA ASP A 206 8.15 14.53 -14.00
C ASP A 206 7.92 13.09 -13.49
N LEU A 207 7.37 12.94 -12.28
CA LEU A 207 7.13 11.67 -11.58
C LEU A 207 8.38 10.81 -11.39
N ARG A 208 9.58 11.37 -11.59
CA ARG A 208 10.82 10.65 -11.31
C ARG A 208 11.12 10.70 -9.82
N PRO A 209 11.56 9.59 -9.22
CA PRO A 209 11.88 9.56 -7.80
C PRO A 209 13.03 10.52 -7.48
N ARG A 210 12.87 11.30 -6.42
CA ARG A 210 13.94 12.10 -5.79
C ARG A 210 14.37 11.47 -4.48
N GLY A 211 15.65 11.54 -4.18
CA GLY A 211 16.23 10.99 -2.95
C GLY A 211 16.99 9.70 -3.21
N ARG A 212 17.75 9.27 -2.20
CA ARG A 212 18.53 8.03 -2.24
C ARG A 212 17.60 6.85 -1.99
N LEU A 213 17.73 5.80 -2.81
CA LEU A 213 17.08 4.52 -2.54
C LEU A 213 17.62 3.95 -1.22
N VAL A 214 16.71 3.63 -0.31
CA VAL A 214 17.01 3.01 0.99
C VAL A 214 16.45 1.60 0.98
N LEU A 215 17.36 0.63 1.13
CA LEU A 215 17.04 -0.78 1.35
C LEU A 215 17.56 -1.16 2.72
N GLU A 216 16.67 -1.63 3.58
CA GLU A 216 17.01 -2.12 4.92
C GLU A 216 17.43 -3.57 4.83
N ARG A 217 18.59 -3.92 5.40
CA ARG A 217 18.99 -5.32 5.54
C ARG A 217 18.23 -5.92 6.71
N LEU A 218 17.55 -7.03 6.46
CA LEU A 218 16.72 -7.71 7.42
C LEU A 218 17.31 -9.09 7.75
N VAL A 219 17.52 -9.35 9.03
CA VAL A 219 17.85 -10.69 9.53
C VAL A 219 16.53 -11.37 9.84
N LEU A 220 16.22 -12.47 9.16
CA LEU A 220 14.89 -13.06 9.24
C LEU A 220 14.52 -13.47 10.68
N SER A 221 15.48 -14.03 11.43
CA SER A 221 15.27 -14.46 12.81
C SER A 221 15.04 -13.33 13.82
N GLU A 222 15.31 -12.08 13.43
CA GLU A 222 15.11 -10.92 14.30
C GLU A 222 13.75 -10.25 14.08
N GLY A 223 13.01 -10.63 13.03
CA GLY A 223 11.74 -9.97 12.69
C GLY A 223 11.92 -8.51 12.28
N ILE A 224 10.82 -7.77 12.21
CA ILE A 224 10.84 -6.36 11.83
C ILE A 224 9.82 -5.54 12.63
N ASP A 225 10.25 -4.37 13.12
CA ASP A 225 9.34 -3.41 13.74
C ASP A 225 8.61 -2.58 12.67
N LEU A 226 7.30 -2.44 12.85
CA LEU A 226 6.41 -1.68 11.98
C LEU A 226 5.64 -0.63 12.79
N ARG A 227 5.92 0.65 12.52
CA ARG A 227 5.26 1.76 13.23
C ARG A 227 3.81 1.90 12.79
N SER A 228 2.97 2.47 13.66
CA SER A 228 1.59 2.87 13.35
C SER A 228 1.59 3.75 12.10
N THR A 229 0.65 3.59 11.16
CA THR A 229 0.62 4.34 9.90
C THR A 229 1.91 4.17 9.08
N GLU A 230 2.31 2.93 8.84
CA GLU A 230 3.48 2.60 8.02
C GLU A 230 3.18 1.31 7.25
N ALA A 231 3.86 1.11 6.11
CA ALA A 231 3.93 -0.20 5.48
C ALA A 231 5.37 -0.59 5.20
N VAL A 232 5.68 -1.88 5.30
CA VAL A 232 6.98 -2.44 4.93
C VAL A 232 6.81 -3.61 3.99
N LEU A 233 7.62 -3.64 2.94
CA LEU A 233 7.72 -4.74 1.99
C LEU A 233 9.07 -5.40 2.14
N VAL A 234 9.06 -6.71 2.36
CA VAL A 234 10.23 -7.58 2.49
C VAL A 234 10.39 -8.39 1.21
N GLU A 235 11.62 -8.49 0.69
CA GLU A 235 12.00 -9.34 -0.44
C GLU A 235 13.03 -10.39 0.01
N PHE A 236 12.81 -11.66 -0.36
CA PHE A 236 13.54 -12.84 0.12
C PHE A 236 14.53 -13.43 -0.91
#